data_AF-A0A951M4T3-F1
#
_entry.id   AF-A0A951M4T3-F1
#
_cell.length_a   1.000
_cell.length_b   1.000
_cell.length_c   1.000
_cell.angle_alpha   90.00
_cell.angle_beta   90.00
_cell.angle_gamma   90.00
#
_symmetry.space_group_name_H-M   'P 1'
#
loop_
_entity.id
_entity.type
_entity.pdbx_description
1 polymer ?
#
loop_
_entity_poly.entity_id
_entity_poly.type
_entity_poly.pdbx_seq_one_letter_code
_entity_poly.pdbx_strand_id
1 'polypeptide(L)'
;MLFDRARLALYDVRDNVALAQRFVQGLSFKDFLNDQKTFYAVTRALEIVSEAARRLPADLRERHPELPWRAILGIGNVYGHNYDNVAEEIVWHTVQKGLEPLLAVINKEIRLWILHPRGSEATAIVSFRGGHSLESTRFTPAVRPSSS
;
A
#
# COMPACT_ATOMS: atom_id res chain seq x y z
N MET A 1 -3.83 -4.94 -17.21
CA MET A 1 -3.12 -3.64 -17.39
C MET A 1 -2.34 -3.30 -16.12
N LEU A 2 -1.44 -2.30 -16.13
CA LEU A 2 -0.65 -1.89 -14.95
C LEU A 2 -1.52 -1.59 -13.70
N PHE A 3 -2.76 -1.13 -13.90
CA PHE A 3 -3.72 -0.80 -12.86
C PHE A 3 -4.24 -2.02 -12.08
N ASP A 4 -4.42 -3.17 -12.74
CA ASP A 4 -4.84 -4.40 -12.07
C ASP A 4 -3.77 -4.88 -11.09
N ARG A 5 -2.48 -4.70 -11.46
CA ARG A 5 -1.35 -5.10 -10.60
C ARG A 5 -1.26 -4.26 -9.33
N ALA A 6 -1.47 -2.95 -9.42
CA ALA A 6 -1.47 -2.07 -8.25
C ALA A 6 -2.63 -2.39 -7.30
N ARG A 7 -3.82 -2.66 -7.85
CA ARG A 7 -4.97 -3.11 -7.06
C ARG A 7 -4.65 -4.42 -6.34
N LEU A 8 -4.15 -5.43 -7.05
CA LEU A 8 -3.78 -6.71 -6.47
C LEU A 8 -2.73 -6.54 -5.36
N ALA A 9 -1.76 -5.65 -5.54
CA ALA A 9 -0.76 -5.34 -4.51
C ALA A 9 -1.37 -4.79 -3.22
N LEU A 10 -2.43 -3.96 -3.29
CA LEU A 10 -3.13 -3.50 -2.08
C LEU A 10 -3.77 -4.66 -1.31
N TYR A 11 -4.41 -5.57 -2.03
CA TYR A 11 -5.02 -6.76 -1.42
C TYR A 11 -3.95 -7.70 -0.85
N ASP A 12 -2.85 -7.92 -1.57
CA ASP A 12 -1.72 -8.72 -1.10
C ASP A 12 -1.17 -8.17 0.23
N VAL A 13 -0.96 -6.84 0.34
CA VAL A 13 -0.52 -6.23 1.60
C VAL A 13 -1.54 -6.47 2.71
N ARG A 14 -2.81 -6.13 2.48
CA ARG A 14 -3.87 -6.24 3.49
C ARG A 14 -4.00 -7.68 4.01
N ASP A 15 -4.09 -8.63 3.09
CA ASP A 15 -4.40 -10.02 3.42
C ASP A 15 -3.21 -10.70 4.11
N ASN A 16 -1.97 -10.37 3.73
CA ASN A 16 -0.79 -10.92 4.39
C ASN A 16 -0.49 -10.26 5.74
N VAL A 17 -0.81 -8.97 5.93
CA VAL A 17 -0.81 -8.37 7.27
C VAL A 17 -1.78 -9.12 8.19
N ALA A 18 -3.01 -9.37 7.71
CA ALA A 18 -4.02 -10.09 8.47
C ALA A 18 -3.60 -11.55 8.77
N LEU A 19 -2.96 -12.24 7.81
CA LEU A 19 -2.41 -13.58 8.03
C LEU A 19 -1.31 -13.57 9.11
N ALA A 20 -0.36 -12.64 9.03
CA ALA A 20 0.71 -12.52 10.03
C ALA A 20 0.14 -12.34 11.44
N GLN A 21 -0.84 -11.44 11.60
CA GLN A 21 -1.53 -11.20 12.87
C GLN A 21 -2.30 -12.44 13.36
N ARG A 22 -2.97 -13.16 12.46
CA ARG A 22 -3.70 -14.39 12.80
C ARG A 22 -2.78 -15.52 13.25
N PHE A 23 -1.60 -15.67 12.65
CA PHE A 23 -0.66 -16.73 13.02
C PHE A 23 -0.11 -16.56 14.44
N VAL A 24 0.04 -15.32 14.91
CA VAL A 24 0.52 -15.03 16.27
C VAL A 24 -0.60 -14.85 17.30
N GLN A 25 -1.86 -14.96 16.87
CA GLN A 25 -3.01 -14.68 17.74
C GLN A 25 -3.06 -15.66 18.91
N GLY A 26 -3.07 -15.12 20.13
CA GLY A 26 -3.14 -15.91 21.36
C GLY A 26 -1.83 -16.56 21.78
N LEU A 27 -0.75 -16.38 21.02
CA LEU A 27 0.59 -16.84 21.42
C LEU A 27 1.24 -15.83 22.36
N SER A 28 2.03 -16.33 23.31
CA SER A 28 3.06 -15.51 23.94
C SER A 28 4.31 -15.45 23.06
N PHE A 29 5.22 -14.52 23.34
CA PHE A 29 6.52 -14.49 22.65
C PHE A 29 7.31 -15.79 22.86
N LYS A 30 7.21 -16.39 24.05
CA LYS A 30 7.84 -17.68 24.34
C LYS A 30 7.25 -18.81 23.48
N ASP A 31 5.94 -18.84 23.28
CA ASP A 31 5.31 -19.85 22.42
C ASP A 31 5.74 -19.67 20.97
N PHE A 32 5.80 -18.41 20.51
CA PHE A 32 6.30 -18.07 19.18
C PHE A 32 7.76 -18.51 18.94
N LEU A 33 8.66 -18.29 19.91
CA LEU A 33 10.05 -18.74 19.83
C LEU A 33 10.18 -20.28 19.73
N ASN A 34 9.22 -21.02 20.28
CA ASN A 34 9.22 -22.49 20.24
C ASN A 34 8.41 -23.07 19.07
N ASP A 35 7.76 -22.22 18.26
CA ASP A 35 6.97 -22.63 17.10
C ASP A 35 7.62 -22.15 15.80
N GLN A 36 8.61 -22.91 15.34
CA GLN A 36 9.35 -22.63 14.12
C GLN A 36 8.45 -22.55 12.88
N LYS A 37 7.36 -23.32 12.84
CA LYS A 37 6.39 -23.27 11.74
C LYS A 37 5.68 -21.93 11.72
N THR A 38 5.24 -21.43 12.87
CA THR A 38 4.61 -20.11 12.99
C THR A 38 5.58 -19.00 12.65
N PHE A 39 6.84 -19.07 13.12
CA PHE A 39 7.88 -18.13 12.71
C PHE A 39 8.02 -18.06 11.18
N TYR A 40 8.20 -19.20 10.50
CA TYR A 40 8.30 -19.23 9.04
C TYR A 40 7.05 -18.72 8.33
N ALA A 41 5.85 -19.06 8.84
CA ALA A 41 4.59 -18.60 8.25
C ALA A 41 4.44 -17.08 8.34
N VAL A 42 4.80 -16.48 9.49
CA VAL A 42 4.78 -15.04 9.70
C VAL A 42 5.81 -14.36 8.81
N THR A 43 7.06 -14.84 8.79
CA THR A 43 8.11 -14.24 7.98
C THR A 43 7.74 -14.27 6.50
N ARG A 44 7.14 -15.36 6.03
CA ARG A 44 6.64 -15.45 4.64
C ARG A 44 5.55 -14.41 4.35
N ALA A 45 4.61 -14.19 5.27
CA ALA A 45 3.59 -13.16 5.11
C ALA A 45 4.23 -11.76 5.02
N LEU A 46 5.22 -11.47 5.87
CA LEU A 46 5.97 -10.21 5.87
C LEU A 46 6.77 -9.97 4.58
N GLU A 47 7.37 -11.02 3.99
CA GLU A 47 8.01 -10.95 2.68
C GLU A 47 7.02 -10.54 1.57
N ILE A 48 5.83 -11.15 1.57
CA ILE A 48 4.79 -10.85 0.57
C ILE A 48 4.31 -9.41 0.75
N VAL A 49 4.14 -8.93 2.00
CA VAL A 49 3.83 -7.52 2.30
C VAL A 49 4.89 -6.60 1.70
N SER A 50 6.17 -6.89 1.93
CA SER A 50 7.29 -6.10 1.44
C SER A 50 7.31 -6.04 -0.11
N GLU A 51 7.11 -7.18 -0.77
CA GLU A 51 7.10 -7.27 -2.24
C GLU A 51 5.86 -6.61 -2.86
N ALA A 52 4.69 -6.78 -2.23
CA ALA A 52 3.48 -6.10 -2.64
C ALA A 52 3.62 -4.57 -2.48
N ALA A 53 4.21 -4.11 -1.38
CA ALA A 53 4.48 -2.68 -1.16
C ALA A 53 5.40 -2.07 -2.22
N ARG A 54 6.38 -2.82 -2.77
CA ARG A 54 7.23 -2.35 -3.89
C ARG A 54 6.44 -2.13 -5.18
N ARG A 55 5.38 -2.93 -5.39
CA ARG A 55 4.50 -2.84 -6.56
C ARG A 55 3.47 -1.70 -6.45
N LEU A 56 3.35 -1.06 -5.28
CA LEU A 56 2.47 0.10 -5.13
C LEU A 56 3.01 1.32 -5.90
N PRO A 57 2.13 2.06 -6.59
CA PRO A 57 2.50 3.30 -7.28
C PRO A 57 3.24 4.30 -6.38
N ALA A 58 4.13 5.10 -6.98
CA ALA A 58 4.86 6.14 -6.25
C ALA A 58 3.93 7.21 -5.68
N ASP A 59 2.89 7.62 -6.42
CA ASP A 59 1.92 8.63 -5.99
C ASP A 59 1.14 8.20 -4.73
N LEU A 60 0.92 6.89 -4.54
CA LEU A 60 0.32 6.38 -3.30
C LEU A 60 1.26 6.60 -2.11
N ARG A 61 2.54 6.26 -2.26
CA ARG A 61 3.53 6.40 -1.19
C ARG A 61 3.80 7.86 -0.85
N GLU A 62 3.85 8.73 -1.87
CA GLU A 62 4.03 10.18 -1.72
C GLU A 62 2.85 10.85 -0.99
N ARG A 63 1.62 10.36 -1.18
CA ARG A 63 0.43 10.85 -0.47
C ARG A 63 0.34 10.39 0.98
N HIS A 64 1.17 9.42 1.38
CA HIS A 64 1.21 8.84 2.71
C HIS A 64 2.62 8.91 3.33
N PRO A 65 3.23 10.11 3.45
CA PRO A 65 4.59 10.27 3.97
C PRO A 65 4.72 9.94 5.46
N GLU A 66 3.60 9.85 6.19
CA GLU A 66 3.55 9.42 7.60
C GLU A 66 4.00 7.97 7.81
N LEU A 67 3.96 7.14 6.76
CA LEU A 67 4.41 5.75 6.84
C LEU A 67 5.92 5.62 6.60
N PRO A 68 6.61 4.76 7.37
CA PRO A 68 8.04 4.50 7.18
C PRO A 68 8.28 3.58 5.98
N TRP A 69 8.03 4.07 4.76
CA TRP A 69 8.07 3.25 3.54
C TRP A 69 9.40 2.50 3.36
N ARG A 70 10.54 3.11 3.68
CA ARG A 70 11.84 2.40 3.61
C ARG A 70 11.87 1.16 4.51
N ALA A 71 11.31 1.24 5.72
CA ALA A 71 11.24 0.11 6.62
C ALA A 71 10.25 -0.94 6.09
N ILE A 72 9.06 -0.53 5.65
CA ILE A 72 8.04 -1.43 5.09
C ILE A 72 8.58 -2.23 3.89
N LEU A 73 9.30 -1.55 3.00
CA LEU A 73 9.95 -2.17 1.84
C LEU A 73 11.15 -3.04 2.24
N GLY A 74 11.68 -2.91 3.46
CA GLY A 74 12.78 -3.71 4.01
C GLY A 74 12.36 -4.88 4.89
N ILE A 75 11.10 -4.93 5.37
CA ILE A 75 10.60 -5.94 6.31
C ILE A 75 10.79 -7.39 5.80
N GLY A 76 10.78 -7.62 4.49
CA GLY A 76 10.99 -8.96 3.92
C GLY A 76 12.44 -9.47 3.98
N ASN A 77 13.41 -8.67 4.46
CA ASN A 77 14.83 -9.02 4.45
C ASN A 77 15.36 -9.54 5.79
N VAL A 78 14.48 -10.10 6.63
CA VAL A 78 14.84 -10.55 7.99
C VAL A 78 15.89 -11.68 8.00
N TYR A 79 15.95 -12.51 6.95
CA TYR A 79 16.91 -13.63 6.85
C TYR A 79 18.37 -13.23 6.58
N GLY A 80 18.68 -11.92 6.43
CA GLY A 80 20.05 -11.44 6.27
C GLY A 80 20.89 -11.51 7.56
N HIS A 81 20.25 -11.75 8.71
CA HIS A 81 20.91 -11.99 9.98
C HIS A 81 20.84 -13.49 10.28
N ASN A 82 22.00 -14.10 10.61
CA ASN A 82 22.07 -15.48 11.06
C ASN A 82 21.01 -15.73 12.15
N TYR A 83 20.48 -16.96 12.20
CA TYR A 83 19.41 -17.52 13.04
C TYR A 83 19.58 -17.32 14.57
N ASP A 84 19.77 -16.08 15.00
CA ASP A 84 19.85 -15.66 16.39
C ASP A 84 18.50 -15.08 16.79
N ASN A 85 18.07 -15.30 18.05
CA ASN A 85 16.82 -14.84 18.68
C ASN A 85 16.39 -13.38 18.38
N VAL A 86 17.32 -12.55 17.92
CA VAL A 86 17.12 -11.18 17.47
C VAL A 86 16.16 -11.11 16.27
N ALA A 87 16.22 -12.07 15.34
CA ALA A 87 15.34 -12.08 14.16
C ALA A 87 13.88 -12.36 14.56
N GLU A 88 13.66 -13.33 15.44
CA GLU A 88 12.34 -13.67 15.99
C GLU A 88 11.76 -12.50 16.78
N GLU A 89 12.58 -11.81 17.57
CA GLU A 89 12.14 -10.63 18.31
C GLU A 89 11.69 -9.50 17.37
N ILE A 90 12.45 -9.22 16.32
CA ILE A 90 12.09 -8.20 15.32
C ILE A 90 10.77 -8.56 14.62
N VAL A 91 10.62 -9.82 14.19
CA VAL A 91 9.41 -10.30 13.53
C VAL A 91 8.20 -10.19 14.45
N TRP A 92 8.34 -10.65 15.69
CA TRP A 92 7.30 -10.57 16.70
C TRP A 92 6.82 -9.13 16.94
N HIS A 93 7.76 -8.21 17.18
CA HIS A 93 7.43 -6.80 17.40
C HIS A 93 6.79 -6.14 16.17
N THR A 94 7.28 -6.48 14.98
CA THR A 94 6.72 -5.98 13.71
C THR A 94 5.25 -6.34 13.59
N VAL A 95 4.88 -7.61 13.82
CA VAL A 95 3.48 -8.05 13.70
C VAL A 95 2.60 -7.43 14.78
N GLN A 96 3.09 -7.35 16.02
CA GLN A 96 2.28 -6.87 17.15
C GLN A 96 2.01 -5.37 17.13
N LYS A 97 2.96 -4.56 16.61
CA LYS A 97 2.88 -3.08 16.74
C LYS A 97 3.17 -2.32 15.45
N GLY A 98 3.83 -2.93 14.47
CA GLY A 98 4.35 -2.24 13.29
C GLY A 98 3.38 -2.14 12.12
N LEU A 99 2.38 -3.03 12.03
CA LEU A 99 1.56 -3.16 10.82
C LEU A 99 0.26 -2.36 10.83
N GLU A 100 -0.21 -1.90 11.99
CA GLU A 100 -1.51 -1.24 12.11
C GLU A 100 -1.62 0.06 11.28
N PRO A 101 -0.63 0.98 11.30
CA PRO A 101 -0.69 2.17 10.47
C PRO A 101 -0.72 1.85 8.97
N LEU A 102 0.03 0.84 8.55
CA LEU A 102 0.05 0.38 7.16
C LEU A 102 -1.33 -0.17 6.76
N LEU A 103 -1.93 -1.00 7.59
CA LEU A 103 -3.23 -1.60 7.32
C LEU A 103 -4.33 -0.54 7.17
N ALA A 104 -4.31 0.50 8.01
CA ALA A 104 -5.24 1.61 7.93
C ALA A 104 -5.16 2.37 6.59
N VAL A 105 -3.94 2.69 6.14
CA VAL A 105 -3.70 3.37 4.85
C VAL A 105 -4.12 2.47 3.68
N ILE A 106 -3.74 1.20 3.69
CA ILE A 106 -4.07 0.26 2.61
C ILE A 106 -5.59 0.09 2.49
N ASN A 107 -6.31 -0.05 3.60
CA ASN A 107 -7.77 -0.13 3.60
C ASN A 107 -8.43 1.15 3.07
N LYS A 108 -7.88 2.33 3.41
CA LYS A 108 -8.33 3.61 2.85
C LYS A 108 -8.15 3.64 1.34
N GLU A 109 -6.98 3.24 0.84
CA GLU A 109 -6.67 3.23 -0.60
C GLU A 109 -7.54 2.23 -1.37
N ILE A 110 -7.80 1.03 -0.81
CA ILE A 110 -8.75 0.07 -1.39
C ILE A 110 -10.14 0.69 -1.52
N ARG A 111 -10.64 1.38 -0.47
CA ARG A 111 -11.95 2.06 -0.50
C ARG A 111 -11.99 3.15 -1.57
N LEU A 112 -10.94 3.98 -1.67
CA LEU A 112 -10.86 5.01 -2.70
C LEU A 112 -10.89 4.42 -4.11
N TRP A 113 -10.24 3.27 -4.31
CA TRP A 113 -10.21 2.55 -5.58
C TRP A 113 -11.58 1.96 -5.98
N ILE A 114 -12.36 1.49 -5.00
CA ILE A 114 -13.74 1.02 -5.21
C ILE A 114 -14.67 2.18 -5.57
N LEU A 115 -14.52 3.32 -4.89
CA LEU A 115 -15.38 4.49 -5.09
C LEU A 115 -15.05 5.26 -6.38
N HIS A 116 -13.78 5.27 -6.78
CA HIS A 116 -13.30 5.95 -7.99
C HIS A 116 -12.39 5.00 -8.77
N PRO A 117 -12.95 4.04 -9.53
CA PRO A 117 -12.16 3.18 -10.39
C PRO A 117 -11.49 4.05 -11.45
N ARG A 118 -10.20 4.39 -11.24
CA ARG A 118 -9.40 5.14 -12.22
C ARG A 118 -9.33 4.28 -13.49
N GLY A 119 -10.12 4.66 -14.49
CA GLY A 119 -10.40 3.84 -15.67
C GLY A 119 -11.71 4.19 -16.40
N SER A 120 -12.61 4.96 -15.78
CA SER A 120 -13.68 5.69 -16.48
C SER A 120 -13.23 7.14 -16.62
N GLU A 121 -12.76 7.52 -17.82
CA GLU A 121 -12.38 8.81 -18.44
C GLU A 121 -12.35 10.17 -17.70
N ALA A 122 -12.69 10.33 -16.42
CA ALA A 122 -12.71 11.62 -15.74
C ALA A 122 -12.12 11.53 -14.33
N THR A 123 -10.81 11.71 -14.20
CA THR A 123 -10.25 12.24 -12.95
C THR A 123 -9.17 13.27 -13.27
N ALA A 124 -9.59 14.28 -14.04
CA ALA A 124 -8.90 15.55 -14.17
C ALA A 124 -9.54 16.59 -13.24
N ILE A 125 -9.75 16.31 -11.94
CA ILE A 125 -10.33 17.34 -11.02
C ILE A 125 -9.82 17.25 -9.56
N VAL A 126 -8.62 16.73 -9.29
CA VAL A 126 -8.00 16.85 -7.94
C VAL A 126 -6.58 17.40 -8.01
N SER A 127 -6.35 18.42 -8.86
CA SER A 127 -5.07 19.17 -8.83
C SER A 127 -5.18 20.68 -9.09
N PHE A 128 -6.35 21.32 -9.11
CA PHE A 128 -6.42 22.79 -9.20
C PHE A 128 -7.03 23.41 -7.94
N ARG A 129 -6.23 23.46 -6.86
CA ARG A 129 -6.45 24.36 -5.73
C ARG A 129 -5.14 25.11 -5.43
N GLY A 130 -4.86 26.09 -6.28
CA GLY A 130 -3.88 27.15 -6.09
C GLY A 130 -4.39 28.35 -6.87
N GLY A 131 -4.99 29.32 -6.17
CA GLY A 131 -5.88 30.32 -6.76
C GLY A 131 -5.19 31.26 -7.74
N HIS A 132 -5.86 31.53 -8.86
CA HIS A 132 -5.83 32.81 -9.56
C HIS A 132 -7.14 32.99 -10.33
N SER A 133 -7.62 34.23 -10.35
CA SER A 133 -8.93 34.70 -10.83
C SER A 133 -9.36 34.17 -12.19
N LEU A 134 -10.67 33.92 -12.29
CA LEU A 134 -11.38 33.69 -13.55
C LEU A 134 -11.55 35.02 -14.30
N GLU A 135 -10.91 35.17 -15.46
CA GLU A 135 -11.48 35.98 -16.54
C GLU A 135 -12.03 35.04 -17.62
N SER A 136 -13.34 35.19 -17.88
CA SER A 136 -14.07 34.47 -18.89
C SER A 136 -13.66 34.94 -20.29
N THR A 137 -13.07 34.07 -21.10
CA THR A 137 -13.03 34.27 -22.56
C THR A 137 -13.97 33.27 -23.21
N ARG A 138 -15.07 33.79 -23.77
CA ARG A 138 -16.03 33.04 -24.57
C ARG A 138 -15.34 32.55 -25.85
N PHE A 139 -15.36 31.24 -26.09
CA PHE A 139 -15.02 30.68 -27.41
C PHE A 139 -16.32 30.52 -28.20
N THR A 140 -16.55 31.42 -29.17
CA THR A 140 -17.54 31.24 -30.24
C THR A 140 -17.00 30.24 -31.28
N PRO A 141 -17.79 29.27 -31.77
CA PRO A 141 -17.37 28.39 -32.85
C PRO A 141 -17.41 29.13 -34.19
N ALA A 142 -16.29 29.13 -34.91
CA ALA A 142 -16.19 29.71 -36.23
C ALA A 142 -16.94 28.84 -37.27
N VAL A 143 -18.03 29.40 -37.81
CA VAL A 143 -18.67 28.94 -39.04
C VAL A 143 -17.75 29.31 -40.21
N ARG A 144 -17.31 28.31 -41.00
CA ARG A 144 -16.68 28.60 -42.31
C ARG A 144 -17.79 28.82 -43.36
N PRO A 145 -17.69 29.86 -44.20
CA PRO A 145 -18.65 30.07 -45.27
C PRO A 145 -18.40 29.13 -46.45
N SER A 146 -19.50 28.64 -47.01
CA SER A 146 -19.59 28.06 -48.34
C SER A 146 -19.38 29.14 -49.40
N SER A 147 -18.58 28.83 -50.42
CA SER A 147 -18.51 29.60 -51.66
C SER A 147 -18.54 28.63 -52.84
N SER A 148 -19.61 28.80 -53.64
CA SER A 148 -19.85 28.54 -55.07
C SER A 148 -19.15 27.40 -55.79
#